data_AF-A0A497FZG0-F1
#
_entry.id   AF-A0A497FZG0-F1
#
_cell.length_a   1.000
_cell.length_b   1.000
_cell.length_c   1.000
_cell.angle_alpha   90.00
_cell.angle_beta   90.00
_cell.angle_gamma   90.00
#
_symmetry.space_group_name_H-M   'P 1'
#
loop_
_entity.id
_entity.type
_entity.pdbx_description
1 polymer ?
#
loop_
_entity_poly.entity_id
_entity_poly.type
_entity_poly.pdbx_seq_one_letter_code
_entity_poly.pdbx_strand_id
1 'polypeptide(L)'
;MVKFIIRGRVYDITREDIINAVRNVEPEPLTGKKKYYVEINGRQYPIKQVISLVTGLPRIAFTAMDAYRILTKLEFEVKELIK
;
A
#
# COMPACT_ATOMS: atom_id res chain seq x y z
N MET A 1 -11.65 -5.32 -7.83
CA MET A 1 -10.46 -6.04 -8.35
C MET A 1 -9.72 -5.09 -9.30
N VAL A 2 -8.41 -4.96 -9.16
CA VAL A 2 -7.58 -4.05 -9.96
C VAL A 2 -6.36 -4.81 -10.49
N LYS A 3 -6.13 -4.69 -11.80
CA LYS A 3 -4.95 -5.23 -12.47
C LYS A 3 -3.91 -4.14 -12.69
N PHE A 4 -2.66 -4.41 -12.33
CA PHE A 4 -1.55 -3.49 -12.55
C PHE A 4 -0.24 -4.23 -12.83
N ILE A 5 0.74 -3.53 -13.42
CA ILE A 5 2.04 -4.08 -13.77
C ILE A 5 3.12 -3.40 -12.93
N ILE A 6 3.91 -4.17 -12.20
CA ILE A 6 5.14 -3.70 -11.56
C ILE A 6 6.30 -4.55 -12.07
N ARG A 7 7.32 -3.90 -12.64
CA ARG A 7 8.52 -4.55 -13.21
C ARG A 7 8.18 -5.70 -14.19
N GLY A 8 7.21 -5.49 -15.06
CA GLY A 8 6.80 -6.49 -16.06
C GLY A 8 5.99 -7.67 -15.52
N ARG A 9 5.72 -7.73 -14.22
CA ARG A 9 4.81 -8.72 -13.62
C ARG A 9 3.42 -8.13 -13.46
N VAL A 10 2.42 -8.88 -13.91
CA VAL A 10 1.00 -8.55 -13.74
C VAL A 10 0.55 -9.02 -12.37
N TYR A 11 -0.10 -8.13 -11.64
CA TYR A 11 -0.78 -8.43 -10.38
C TYR A 11 -2.27 -8.19 -10.55
N ASP A 12 -3.06 -9.10 -10.02
CA ASP A 12 -4.51 -8.99 -9.94
C ASP A 12 -4.90 -9.03 -8.47
N ILE A 13 -5.30 -7.87 -7.91
CA ILE A 13 -5.44 -7.67 -6.47
C ILE A 13 -6.81 -7.08 -6.16
N THR A 14 -7.42 -7.54 -5.08
CA THR A 14 -8.68 -7.04 -4.51
C THR A 14 -8.42 -6.20 -3.26
N ARG A 15 -9.47 -5.55 -2.76
CA ARG A 15 -9.40 -4.81 -1.49
C ARG A 15 -9.20 -5.77 -0.32
N GLU A 16 -9.83 -6.94 -0.38
CA GLU A 16 -9.72 -8.02 0.62
C GLU A 16 -8.30 -8.56 0.71
N ASP A 17 -7.61 -8.72 -0.42
CA ASP A 17 -6.20 -9.16 -0.45
C ASP A 17 -5.31 -8.20 0.34
N ILE A 18 -5.54 -6.89 0.20
CA ILE A 18 -4.83 -5.85 0.96
C ILE A 18 -5.10 -6.00 2.47
N ILE A 19 -6.37 -6.13 2.86
CA ILE A 19 -6.77 -6.26 4.27
C ILE A 19 -6.17 -7.52 4.89
N ASN A 20 -6.15 -8.63 4.15
CA ASN A 20 -5.57 -9.89 4.58
C ASN A 20 -4.05 -9.81 4.71
N ALA A 21 -3.37 -9.15 3.76
CA ALA A 21 -1.91 -9.01 3.76
C ALA A 21 -1.38 -8.21 4.97
N VAL A 22 -2.17 -7.26 5.51
CA VAL A 22 -1.76 -6.44 6.65
C VAL A 22 -2.25 -6.95 8.01
N ARG A 23 -3.17 -7.93 8.04
CA ARG A 23 -3.93 -8.33 9.25
C ARG A 23 -3.05 -8.62 10.48
N ASN A 24 -1.91 -9.28 10.27
CA ASN A 24 -1.00 -9.72 11.33
C ASN A 24 0.34 -8.98 11.31
N VAL A 25 0.38 -7.79 10.70
CA VAL A 25 1.60 -7.00 10.55
C VAL A 25 1.41 -5.66 11.26
N GLU A 26 2.39 -5.25 12.04
CA GLU A 26 2.36 -3.92 12.65
C GLU A 26 2.61 -2.82 11.61
N PRO A 27 1.84 -1.72 11.64
CA PRO A 27 2.13 -0.58 10.80
C PRO A 27 3.49 0.02 11.18
N GLU A 28 4.29 0.31 10.17
CA GLU A 28 5.53 1.01 10.38
C GLU A 28 5.28 2.48 10.73
N PRO A 29 6.19 3.10 11.51
CA PRO A 29 6.06 4.50 11.88
C PRO A 29 6.05 5.41 10.64
N LEU A 30 5.15 6.38 10.63
CA LEU A 30 5.02 7.42 9.61
C LEU A 30 6.06 8.53 9.82
N THR A 31 7.32 8.18 9.63
CA THR A 31 8.46 9.08 9.83
C THR A 31 9.28 9.28 8.56
N GLY A 32 10.06 10.36 8.54
CA GLY A 32 10.96 10.70 7.44
C GLY A 32 10.21 10.89 6.11
N LYS A 33 10.46 10.00 5.14
CA LYS A 33 9.87 10.06 3.79
C LYS A 33 8.49 9.38 3.67
N LYS A 34 7.99 8.72 4.73
CA LYS A 34 6.71 7.99 4.73
C LYS A 34 5.54 8.93 5.05
N LYS A 35 5.24 9.85 4.14
CA LYS A 35 4.18 10.86 4.33
C LYS A 35 2.77 10.35 4.07
N TYR A 36 2.63 9.35 3.19
CA TYR A 36 1.33 8.86 2.76
C TYR A 36 0.98 7.52 3.41
N TYR A 37 -0.27 7.40 3.84
CA TYR A 37 -0.79 6.21 4.50
C TYR A 37 -2.24 5.92 4.12
N VAL A 38 -2.67 4.69 4.38
CA VAL A 38 -4.08 4.29 4.38
C VAL A 38 -4.47 3.82 5.76
N GLU A 39 -5.72 4.02 6.13
CA GLU A 39 -6.28 3.53 7.39
C GLU A 39 -6.98 2.19 7.15
N ILE A 40 -6.54 1.15 7.84
CA ILE A 40 -7.11 -0.20 7.74
C ILE A 40 -7.32 -0.72 9.16
N ASN A 41 -8.58 -1.02 9.52
CA ASN A 41 -8.96 -1.49 10.85
C ASN A 41 -8.43 -0.58 11.99
N GLY A 42 -8.57 0.74 11.82
CA GLY A 42 -8.14 1.74 12.81
C GLY A 42 -6.62 1.94 12.92
N ARG A 43 -5.84 1.37 12.01
CA ARG A 43 -4.37 1.48 11.99
C ARG A 43 -3.87 2.16 10.72
N GLN A 44 -2.84 3.00 10.86
CA GLN A 44 -2.28 3.79 9.76
C GLN A 44 -1.09 3.07 9.12
N TYR A 45 -1.29 2.49 7.94
CA TYR A 45 -0.24 1.78 7.22
C TYR A 45 0.38 2.67 6.13
N PRO A 46 1.71 2.87 6.12
CA PRO A 46 2.39 3.51 5.00
C PRO A 46 2.07 2.82 3.67
N ILE A 47 1.75 3.58 2.63
CA ILE A 47 1.29 3.02 1.35
C ILE A 47 2.27 2.01 0.73
N LYS A 48 3.58 2.23 0.91
CA LYS A 48 4.60 1.31 0.38
C LYS A 48 4.74 0.03 1.21
N GLN A 49 4.38 0.05 2.49
CA GLN A 49 4.30 -1.17 3.30
C GLN A 49 3.20 -2.07 2.77
N VAL A 50 2.01 -1.50 2.57
CA VAL A 50 0.84 -2.23 2.09
C VAL A 50 1.12 -2.95 0.76
N ILE A 51 1.66 -2.23 -0.23
CA ILE A 51 1.98 -2.83 -1.53
C ILE A 51 3.08 -3.89 -1.42
N SER A 52 4.09 -3.67 -0.57
CA SER A 52 5.16 -4.66 -0.37
C SER A 52 4.63 -5.96 0.22
N LEU A 53 3.70 -5.88 1.19
CA LEU A 53 3.10 -7.04 1.82
C LEU A 53 2.20 -7.83 0.86
N VAL A 54 1.34 -7.17 0.10
CA VAL A 54 0.39 -7.87 -0.79
C VAL A 54 1.05 -8.45 -2.04
N THR A 55 2.14 -7.83 -2.53
CA THR A 55 2.85 -8.27 -3.75
C THR A 55 4.07 -9.15 -3.47
N GLY A 56 4.58 -9.13 -2.23
CA GLY A 56 5.88 -9.71 -1.87
C GLY A 56 7.09 -8.97 -2.46
N LEU A 57 6.90 -7.85 -3.17
CA LEU A 57 7.99 -7.12 -3.79
C LEU A 57 8.73 -6.25 -2.76
N PRO A 58 10.07 -6.13 -2.87
CA PRO A 58 10.82 -5.18 -2.08
C PRO A 58 10.41 -3.75 -2.47
N ARG A 59 10.43 -2.81 -1.53
CA ARG A 59 9.98 -1.42 -1.76
C ARG A 59 10.76 -0.66 -2.82
N ILE A 60 11.99 -1.08 -3.11
CA ILE A 60 12.79 -0.50 -4.20
C ILE A 60 12.24 -0.90 -5.58
N ALA A 61 11.30 -1.85 -5.63
CA ALA A 61 10.70 -2.31 -6.87
C ALA A 61 9.63 -1.39 -7.45
N PHE A 62 9.11 -0.46 -6.65
CA PHE A 62 8.04 0.44 -7.03
C PHE A 62 8.17 1.79 -6.31
N THR A 63 7.59 2.82 -6.90
CA THR A 63 7.60 4.18 -6.35
C THR A 63 6.47 4.37 -5.34
N ALA A 64 6.51 5.47 -4.58
CA ALA A 64 5.37 5.86 -3.75
C ALA A 64 4.14 6.21 -4.60
N MET A 65 4.34 6.77 -5.80
CA MET A 65 3.27 7.11 -6.73
C MET A 65 2.56 5.88 -7.29
N ASP A 66 3.29 4.79 -7.56
CA ASP A 66 2.70 3.50 -7.94
C ASP A 66 1.76 3.01 -6.83
N ALA A 67 2.25 3.02 -5.59
CA ALA A 67 1.47 2.59 -4.43
C ALA A 67 0.23 3.45 -4.22
N TYR A 68 0.36 4.77 -4.33
CA TYR A 68 -0.76 5.70 -4.26
C TYR A 68 -1.85 5.34 -5.29
N ARG A 69 -1.47 5.24 -6.58
CA ARG A 69 -2.42 4.96 -7.67
C ARG A 69 -3.12 3.61 -7.51
N ILE A 70 -2.39 2.57 -7.09
CA ILE A 70 -2.96 1.25 -6.88
C ILE A 70 -3.99 1.28 -5.74
N LEU A 71 -3.63 1.88 -4.60
CA LEU A 71 -4.52 1.95 -3.44
C LEU A 71 -5.76 2.80 -3.71
N THR A 72 -5.61 3.94 -4.39
CA THR A 72 -6.76 4.76 -4.80
C THR A 72 -7.69 4.01 -5.77
N LYS A 73 -7.14 3.24 -6.72
CA LYS A 73 -7.97 2.39 -7.62
C LYS A 73 -8.70 1.27 -6.89
N LEU A 74 -8.18 0.83 -5.75
CA LEU A 74 -8.82 -0.12 -4.83
C LEU A 74 -9.73 0.58 -3.80
N GLU A 75 -10.05 1.87 -4.04
CA GLU A 75 -10.95 2.68 -3.24
C GLU A 75 -10.48 2.86 -1.79
N PHE A 76 -9.17 2.78 -1.54
CA PHE A 76 -8.60 3.22 -0.27
C PHE A 76 -8.45 4.74 -0.26
N GLU A 77 -8.87 5.35 0.84
CA GLU A 77 -8.56 6.75 1.11
C GLU A 77 -7.08 6.87 1.50
N VAL A 78 -6.27 7.46 0.62
CA VAL A 78 -4.87 7.73 0.89
C VAL A 78 -4.75 9.11 1.52
N LYS A 79 -4.28 9.15 2.77
CA LYS A 79 -4.09 10.37 3.55
C LYS A 79 -2.62 10.76 3.55
N GLU A 80 -2.34 12.06 3.69
CA GLU A 80 -1.00 12.59 3.90
C GLU A 80 -0.85 13.04 5.37
N LEU A 81 0.31 12.79 5.96
CA LEU A 81 0.67 13.35 7.27
C LEU A 81 0.83 14.87 7.11
N ILE A 82 -0.16 15.62 7.58
CA ILE A 82 -0.05 17.07 7.71
C ILE A 82 0.90 17.33 8.88
N LYS A 83 2.01 18.03 8.59
CA LYS A 83 2.96 18.47 9.61
C LYS A 83 2.46 19.71 10.31
#